data_AF-A0A3C0TAP3-F1
#
_entry.id   AF-A0A3C0TAP3-F1
#
_cell.length_a   1.000
_cell.length_b   1.000
_cell.length_c   1.000
_cell.angle_alpha   90.00
_cell.angle_beta   90.00
_cell.angle_gamma   90.00
#
_symmetry.space_group_name_H-M   'P 1'
#
loop_
_entity.id
_entity.type
_entity.pdbx_description
1 polymer ?
#
loop_
_entity_poly.entity_id
_entity_poly.type
_entity_poly.pdbx_seq_one_letter_code
_entity_poly.pdbx_strand_id
1 'polypeptide(L)'
;AFPATIFVATALVGSSSHYLDWSQLQRLQDAGITMANHTVTHTHLLRMLLNENQETWTQRLTKEVEDAQTDLEKHLGVTDKIFAYPYGEYNRDVADLIRKLGYIAFSQQSGAIGKSTDTVILPRFPLSGAYTDLSQFKTKVATLALPLENRFIDPIATDNRPQLHLKLVNTDQSLARLACYGPGGPTHIEHLNAHEVVATPVKDIPIGRSRYNCTLRHQSGRYYWFSQPWIRKNPDGSWYEEP
;
A
#
# COMPACT_ATOMS: atom_id res chain seq x y z
N ALA A 1 2.07 -21.77 16.62
CA ALA A 1 2.05 -20.30 16.47
C ALA A 1 1.53 -19.95 15.07
N PHE A 2 0.91 -18.79 14.88
CA PHE A 2 0.60 -18.31 13.53
C PHE A 2 1.85 -17.64 12.95
N PRO A 3 2.20 -17.88 11.68
CA PRO A 3 3.30 -17.17 11.03
C PRO A 3 2.97 -15.67 10.96
N ALA A 4 4.01 -14.84 11.12
CA ALA A 4 3.90 -13.40 11.05
C ALA A 4 5.16 -12.81 10.42
N THR A 5 5.06 -11.57 9.94
CA THR A 5 6.19 -10.79 9.43
C THR A 5 6.26 -9.47 10.16
N ILE A 6 7.44 -9.09 10.63
CA ILE A 6 7.74 -7.77 11.20
C ILE A 6 8.56 -7.00 10.18
N PHE A 7 8.07 -5.83 9.79
CA PHE A 7 8.80 -4.89 8.94
C PHE A 7 9.61 -3.95 9.83
N VAL A 8 10.93 -3.97 9.69
CA VAL A 8 11.88 -3.34 10.62
C VAL A 8 12.47 -2.07 10.01
N ALA A 9 12.29 -0.94 10.70
CA ALA A 9 13.01 0.29 10.41
C ALA A 9 14.34 0.29 11.18
N THR A 10 15.46 0.04 10.50
CA THR A 10 16.67 -0.46 11.16
C THR A 10 17.35 0.55 12.09
N ALA A 11 17.27 1.85 11.80
CA ALA A 11 17.81 2.88 12.69
C ALA A 11 16.98 3.07 13.98
N LEU A 12 15.74 2.56 14.01
CA LEU A 12 14.90 2.64 15.20
C LEU A 12 15.11 1.47 16.15
N VAL A 13 15.77 0.39 15.72
CA VAL A 13 16.02 -0.81 16.52
C VAL A 13 16.85 -0.46 17.75
N GLY A 14 16.30 -0.72 18.94
CA GLY A 14 16.92 -0.39 20.22
C GLY A 14 17.09 1.11 20.50
N SER A 15 16.51 2.00 19.70
CA SER A 15 16.61 3.46 19.89
C SER A 15 15.87 3.97 21.13
N SER A 16 14.86 3.22 21.59
CA SER A 16 14.12 3.48 22.83
C SER A 16 13.37 2.23 23.30
N SER A 17 12.73 2.28 24.46
CA SER A 17 11.88 1.19 24.97
C SER A 17 10.62 0.91 24.14
N HIS A 18 10.28 1.78 23.18
CA HIS A 18 9.16 1.58 22.26
C HIS A 18 9.53 0.74 21.03
N TYR A 19 10.82 0.49 20.80
CA TYR A 19 11.31 -0.31 19.67
C TYR A 19 11.98 -1.58 20.16
N LEU A 20 11.84 -2.64 19.37
CA LEU A 20 12.55 -3.89 19.63
C LEU A 20 14.05 -3.68 19.45
N ASP A 21 14.86 -4.36 20.26
CA ASP A 21 16.31 -4.48 20.03
C ASP A 21 16.64 -5.71 19.15
N TRP A 22 17.88 -5.78 18.66
CA TRP A 22 18.33 -6.89 17.82
C TRP A 22 18.22 -8.27 18.49
N SER A 23 18.44 -8.36 19.81
CA SER A 23 18.29 -9.62 20.53
C SER A 23 16.83 -10.08 20.60
N GLN A 24 15.90 -9.14 20.75
CA GLN A 24 14.46 -9.40 20.74
C GLN A 24 14.00 -9.82 19.34
N LEU A 25 14.47 -9.15 18.29
CA LEU A 25 14.19 -9.53 16.91
C LEU A 25 14.72 -10.94 16.59
N GLN A 26 15.93 -11.29 17.03
CA GLN A 26 16.47 -12.64 16.87
C GLN A 26 15.59 -13.69 17.57
N ARG A 27 15.17 -13.44 18.82
CA ARG A 27 14.28 -14.37 19.54
C ARG A 27 12.94 -14.58 18.82
N LEU A 28 12.39 -13.53 18.21
CA LEU A 28 11.17 -13.63 17.42
C LEU A 28 11.40 -14.40 16.12
N GLN A 29 12.55 -14.21 15.48
CA GLN A 29 12.95 -14.98 14.30
C GLN A 29 13.13 -16.47 14.60
N ASP A 30 13.79 -16.80 15.71
CA ASP A 30 13.97 -18.18 16.19
C ASP A 30 12.62 -18.85 16.50
N ALA A 31 11.60 -18.06 16.86
CA ALA A 31 10.23 -18.51 17.05
C ALA A 31 9.41 -18.61 15.75
N GLY A 32 10.02 -18.39 14.59
CA GLY A 32 9.40 -18.54 13.26
C GLY A 32 8.73 -17.29 12.71
N ILE A 33 9.03 -16.10 13.25
CA ILE A 33 8.54 -14.82 12.71
C ILE A 33 9.53 -14.32 11.66
N THR A 34 9.04 -13.92 10.49
CA THR A 34 9.87 -13.35 9.42
C THR A 34 10.21 -11.90 9.73
N MET A 35 11.45 -11.49 9.46
CA MET A 35 11.86 -10.08 9.51
C MET A 35 11.98 -9.57 8.07
N ALA A 36 11.52 -8.35 7.82
CA ALA A 36 11.46 -7.76 6.49
C ALA A 36 11.78 -6.26 6.53
N ASN A 37 12.05 -5.68 5.37
CA ASN A 37 12.60 -4.33 5.25
C ASN A 37 11.53 -3.24 5.38
N HIS A 38 11.78 -2.22 6.21
CA HIS A 38 10.94 -1.03 6.36
C HIS A 38 11.74 0.28 6.27
N THR A 39 12.78 0.27 5.45
CA THR A 39 13.82 1.32 5.32
C THR A 39 14.68 1.51 6.56
N VAL A 40 15.67 2.40 6.50
CA VAL A 40 16.52 2.71 7.65
C VAL A 40 15.76 3.60 8.63
N THR A 41 15.25 4.73 8.15
CA THR A 41 14.76 5.82 9.01
C THR A 41 13.24 5.96 9.07
N HIS A 42 12.48 5.11 8.36
CA HIS A 42 11.03 5.24 8.21
C HIS A 42 10.61 6.61 7.59
N THR A 43 11.42 7.12 6.66
CA THR A 43 11.15 8.39 5.98
C THR A 43 10.01 8.29 4.96
N HIS A 44 9.35 9.42 4.65
CA HIS A 44 8.42 9.47 3.53
C HIS A 44 9.18 9.36 2.21
N LEU A 45 8.95 8.27 1.49
CA LEU A 45 9.65 8.02 0.24
C LEU A 45 9.24 9.01 -0.87
N LEU A 46 8.01 9.52 -0.85
CA LEU A 46 7.52 10.44 -1.88
C LEU A 46 8.02 11.89 -1.71
N ARG A 47 8.56 12.23 -0.54
CA ARG A 47 8.96 13.59 -0.20
C ARG A 47 10.43 13.82 -0.53
N MET A 48 10.69 14.76 -1.44
CA MET A 48 12.05 15.26 -1.72
C MET A 48 12.47 16.25 -0.63
N LEU A 49 13.76 16.24 -0.29
CA LEU A 49 14.35 17.22 0.63
C LEU A 49 14.66 18.54 -0.10
N LEU A 50 14.88 19.62 0.66
CA LEU A 50 14.94 21.02 0.17
C LEU A 50 15.98 21.28 -0.94
N ASN A 51 16.94 20.38 -1.17
CA ASN A 51 17.97 20.51 -2.22
C ASN A 51 18.14 19.23 -3.06
N GLU A 52 17.11 18.37 -3.09
CA GLU A 52 17.14 17.16 -3.91
C GLU A 52 16.65 17.42 -5.31
N ASN A 53 17.34 16.82 -6.27
CA ASN A 53 16.83 16.61 -7.62
C ASN A 53 16.44 15.13 -7.77
N GLN A 54 15.93 14.74 -8.93
CA GLN A 54 15.47 13.37 -9.16
C GLN A 54 16.56 12.32 -8.89
N GLU A 55 17.81 12.62 -9.27
CA GLU A 55 18.93 11.70 -9.13
C GLU A 55 19.32 11.54 -7.65
N THR A 56 19.53 12.64 -6.93
CA THR A 56 19.91 12.60 -5.51
C THR A 56 18.79 12.05 -4.63
N TRP A 57 17.54 12.32 -4.97
CA TRP A 57 16.37 11.67 -4.35
C TRP A 57 16.40 10.16 -4.54
N THR A 58 16.56 9.70 -5.79
CA THR A 58 16.62 8.25 -6.11
C THR A 58 17.79 7.57 -5.38
N GLN A 59 18.95 8.22 -5.32
CA GLN A 59 20.11 7.72 -4.57
C GLN A 59 19.82 7.60 -3.07
N ARG A 60 19.21 8.62 -2.46
CA ARG A 60 18.80 8.55 -1.05
C ARG A 60 17.80 7.43 -0.80
N LEU A 61 16.77 7.29 -1.64
CA LEU A 61 15.77 6.22 -1.48
C LEU A 61 16.39 4.84 -1.64
N THR A 62 17.32 4.68 -2.59
CA THR A 62 18.08 3.43 -2.77
C THR A 62 18.85 3.10 -1.49
N LYS A 63 19.58 4.08 -0.94
CA LYS A 63 20.32 3.93 0.31
C LYS A 63 19.42 3.56 1.49
N GLU A 64 18.27 4.22 1.64
CA GLU A 64 17.26 3.90 2.66
C GLU A 64 16.81 2.44 2.62
N VAL A 65 16.74 1.82 1.43
CA VAL A 65 16.29 0.43 1.27
C VAL A 65 17.46 -0.54 1.41
N GLU A 66 18.60 -0.28 0.76
CA GLU A 66 19.74 -1.19 0.72
C GLU A 66 20.54 -1.24 2.02
N ASP A 67 20.73 -0.10 2.70
CA ASP A 67 21.39 -0.09 4.01
C ASP A 67 20.55 -0.85 5.04
N ALA A 68 19.22 -0.68 5.02
CA ALA A 68 18.33 -1.44 5.89
C ALA A 68 18.39 -2.95 5.63
N GLN A 69 18.52 -3.36 4.37
CA GLN A 69 18.74 -4.77 4.06
C GLN A 69 20.09 -5.26 4.57
N THR A 70 21.14 -4.45 4.43
CA THR A 70 22.49 -4.77 4.90
C THR A 70 22.50 -4.96 6.42
N ASP A 71 21.79 -4.11 7.16
CA ASP A 71 21.62 -4.25 8.61
C ASP A 71 20.87 -5.54 8.97
N LEU A 72 19.76 -5.84 8.27
CA LEU A 72 18.98 -7.05 8.47
C LEU A 72 19.79 -8.33 8.18
N GLU A 73 20.59 -8.33 7.12
CA GLU A 73 21.48 -9.44 6.77
C GLU A 73 22.57 -9.62 7.83
N LYS A 74 23.23 -8.52 8.23
CA LYS A 74 24.30 -8.53 9.23
C LYS A 74 23.83 -9.02 10.59
N HIS A 75 22.68 -8.56 11.05
CA HIS A 75 22.21 -8.83 12.42
C HIS A 75 21.39 -10.10 12.54
N LEU A 76 20.65 -10.47 11.48
CA LEU A 76 19.64 -11.53 11.54
C LEU A 76 19.77 -12.57 10.40
N GLY A 77 20.70 -12.39 9.46
CA GLY A 77 20.88 -13.29 8.32
C GLY A 77 19.77 -13.22 7.27
N VAL A 78 18.97 -12.14 7.28
CA VAL A 78 17.82 -11.98 6.39
C VAL A 78 18.29 -11.53 5.00
N THR A 79 18.06 -12.38 4.01
CA THR A 79 18.40 -12.11 2.59
C THR A 79 17.18 -11.94 1.69
N ASP A 80 15.99 -12.31 2.18
CA ASP A 80 14.74 -12.19 1.45
C ASP A 80 14.39 -10.72 1.16
N LYS A 81 14.00 -10.44 -0.09
CA LYS A 81 13.65 -9.11 -0.58
C LYS A 81 12.15 -8.85 -0.42
N ILE A 82 11.73 -8.66 0.83
CA ILE A 82 10.36 -8.32 1.21
C ILE A 82 10.34 -6.92 1.84
N PHE A 83 9.46 -6.05 1.35
CA PHE A 83 9.43 -4.64 1.73
C PHE A 83 8.04 -4.16 2.16
N ALA A 84 7.96 -3.19 3.07
CA ALA A 84 6.75 -2.39 3.27
C ALA A 84 7.06 -0.91 3.14
N TYR A 85 6.23 -0.18 2.39
CA TYR A 85 6.35 1.27 2.26
C TYR A 85 6.03 1.95 3.60
N PRO A 86 6.92 2.81 4.14
CA PRO A 86 6.56 3.72 5.22
C PRO A 86 5.27 4.46 4.88
N TYR A 87 4.34 4.51 5.84
CA TYR A 87 3.00 5.10 5.68
C TYR A 87 2.11 4.48 4.57
N GLY A 88 2.59 3.43 3.89
CA GLY A 88 1.91 2.79 2.76
C GLY A 88 1.90 3.62 1.47
N GLU A 89 2.74 4.66 1.40
CA GLU A 89 2.76 5.63 0.31
C GLU A 89 3.72 5.19 -0.81
N TYR A 90 3.27 5.33 -2.06
CA TYR A 90 4.05 5.03 -3.25
C TYR A 90 3.63 5.95 -4.41
N ASN A 91 4.50 6.09 -5.40
CA ASN A 91 4.22 6.60 -6.74
C ASN A 91 4.90 5.67 -7.75
N ARG A 92 4.80 5.97 -9.05
CA ARG A 92 5.44 5.14 -10.09
C ARG A 92 6.95 5.04 -9.91
N ASP A 93 7.65 6.16 -9.71
CA ASP A 93 9.12 6.18 -9.60
C ASP A 93 9.62 5.31 -8.44
N VAL A 94 9.00 5.43 -7.26
CA VAL A 94 9.37 4.63 -6.08
C VAL A 94 9.01 3.16 -6.30
N ALA A 95 7.86 2.84 -6.88
CA ALA A 95 7.49 1.46 -7.18
C ALA A 95 8.46 0.80 -8.18
N ASP A 96 8.88 1.53 -9.21
CA ASP A 96 9.83 1.06 -10.21
C ASP A 96 11.23 0.89 -9.62
N LEU A 97 11.66 1.78 -8.71
CA LEU A 97 12.90 1.61 -7.94
C LEU A 97 12.85 0.31 -7.10
N ILE A 98 11.80 0.12 -6.30
CA ILE A 98 11.63 -1.07 -5.45
C ILE A 98 11.62 -2.35 -6.29
N ARG A 99 10.97 -2.33 -7.46
CA ARG A 99 10.99 -3.43 -8.43
C ARG A 99 12.40 -3.71 -8.94
N LYS A 100 13.14 -2.67 -9.33
CA LYS A 100 14.52 -2.78 -9.82
C LYS A 100 15.46 -3.38 -8.76
N LEU A 101 15.22 -3.07 -7.49
CA LEU A 101 15.97 -3.63 -6.35
C LEU A 101 15.56 -5.07 -6.01
N GLY A 102 14.61 -5.66 -6.74
CA GLY A 102 14.23 -7.07 -6.64
C GLY A 102 13.26 -7.40 -5.51
N TYR A 103 12.55 -6.40 -4.96
CA TYR A 103 11.61 -6.61 -3.87
C TYR A 103 10.21 -6.97 -4.34
N ILE A 104 9.51 -7.76 -3.53
CA ILE A 104 8.05 -7.66 -3.41
C ILE A 104 7.72 -6.66 -2.31
N ALA A 105 6.65 -5.90 -2.46
CA ALA A 105 6.36 -4.80 -1.54
C ALA A 105 4.89 -4.64 -1.19
N PHE A 106 4.65 -4.28 0.07
CA PHE A 106 3.32 -4.07 0.63
C PHE A 106 3.08 -2.58 0.93
N SER A 107 2.00 -2.05 0.38
CA SER A 107 1.48 -0.72 0.70
C SER A 107 0.27 -0.85 1.67
N GLN A 108 -0.49 0.23 1.90
CA GLN A 108 -1.59 0.26 2.89
C GLN A 108 -2.99 0.52 2.31
N GLN A 109 -3.19 0.33 1.00
CA GLN A 109 -4.54 0.26 0.44
C GLN A 109 -5.21 -1.09 0.77
N SER A 110 -6.48 -1.04 1.15
CA SER A 110 -7.24 -2.22 1.55
C SER A 110 -7.60 -3.11 0.36
N GLY A 111 -7.49 -4.41 0.53
CA GLY A 111 -7.78 -5.37 -0.53
C GLY A 111 -7.11 -6.71 -0.28
N ALA A 112 -7.53 -7.70 -1.04
CA ALA A 112 -6.90 -9.01 -1.06
C ALA A 112 -5.90 -9.09 -2.23
N ILE A 113 -4.85 -9.90 -2.03
CA ILE A 113 -3.85 -10.18 -3.06
C ILE A 113 -4.41 -11.24 -4.01
N GLY A 114 -4.32 -11.00 -5.31
CA GLY A 114 -4.74 -11.91 -6.37
C GLY A 114 -3.67 -12.07 -7.44
N LYS A 115 -3.92 -12.92 -8.42
CA LYS A 115 -2.94 -13.25 -9.49
C LYS A 115 -2.53 -12.04 -10.34
N SER A 116 -3.40 -11.05 -10.49
CA SER A 116 -3.13 -9.84 -11.27
C SER A 116 -2.64 -8.66 -10.41
N THR A 117 -2.45 -8.85 -9.11
CA THR A 117 -1.92 -7.79 -8.23
C THR A 117 -0.44 -7.55 -8.54
N ASP A 118 -0.09 -6.29 -8.79
CA ASP A 118 1.31 -5.89 -8.98
C ASP A 118 2.11 -6.14 -7.69
N THR A 119 3.24 -6.85 -7.83
CA THR A 119 4.01 -7.42 -6.72
C THR A 119 4.70 -6.37 -5.86
N VAL A 120 4.81 -5.13 -6.35
CA VAL A 120 5.39 -4.02 -5.58
C VAL A 120 4.34 -3.10 -4.97
N ILE A 121 3.05 -3.40 -5.07
CA ILE A 121 1.98 -2.63 -4.41
C ILE A 121 0.93 -3.56 -3.81
N LEU A 122 1.39 -4.62 -3.13
CA LEU A 122 0.52 -5.62 -2.51
C LEU A 122 -0.36 -4.94 -1.44
N PRO A 123 -1.71 -5.02 -1.55
CA PRO A 123 -2.62 -4.39 -0.61
C PRO A 123 -2.59 -5.08 0.75
N ARG A 124 -2.88 -4.32 1.80
CA ARG A 124 -3.10 -4.82 3.16
C ARG A 124 -4.21 -4.05 3.84
N PHE A 125 -4.91 -4.72 4.75
CA PHE A 125 -5.88 -4.07 5.62
C PHE A 125 -5.16 -3.52 6.86
N PRO A 126 -5.23 -2.19 7.13
CA PRO A 126 -4.83 -1.69 8.43
C PRO A 126 -5.81 -2.21 9.50
N LEU A 127 -5.23 -2.73 10.58
CA LEU A 127 -5.93 -3.23 11.76
C LEU A 127 -5.37 -2.50 12.99
N SER A 128 -5.70 -1.23 13.12
CA SER A 128 -5.30 -0.38 14.23
C SER A 128 -6.41 0.63 14.57
N GLY A 129 -6.40 1.16 15.80
CA GLY A 129 -7.36 2.17 16.25
C GLY A 129 -8.81 1.72 16.10
N ALA A 130 -9.62 2.50 15.38
CA ALA A 130 -11.05 2.24 15.17
C ALA A 130 -11.38 0.98 14.34
N TYR A 131 -10.37 0.26 13.85
CA TYR A 131 -10.51 -0.86 12.91
C TYR A 131 -10.22 -2.24 13.53
N THR A 132 -10.36 -2.37 14.85
CA THR A 132 -10.03 -3.58 15.64
C THR A 132 -11.23 -4.49 15.92
N ASP A 133 -12.43 -4.11 15.49
CA ASP A 133 -13.64 -4.91 15.70
C ASP A 133 -13.53 -6.29 15.03
N LEU A 134 -13.79 -7.36 15.79
CA LEU A 134 -13.65 -8.75 15.33
C LEU A 134 -14.59 -9.09 14.18
N SER A 135 -15.77 -8.45 14.09
CA SER A 135 -16.69 -8.68 12.97
C SER A 135 -16.15 -8.05 11.67
N GLN A 136 -15.52 -6.88 11.77
CA GLN A 136 -14.79 -6.27 10.65
C GLN A 136 -13.59 -7.11 10.25
N PHE A 137 -12.84 -7.64 11.22
CA PHE A 137 -11.72 -8.55 10.98
C PHE A 137 -12.17 -9.76 10.15
N LYS A 138 -13.24 -10.45 10.57
CA LYS A 138 -13.82 -11.61 9.83
C LYS A 138 -14.12 -11.27 8.38
N THR A 139 -14.68 -10.08 8.12
CA THR A 139 -15.00 -9.63 6.77
C THR A 139 -13.71 -9.39 5.95
N LYS A 140 -12.74 -8.67 6.53
CA LYS A 140 -11.46 -8.33 5.88
C LYS A 140 -10.67 -9.56 5.47
N VAL A 141 -10.49 -10.53 6.38
CA VAL A 141 -9.75 -11.77 6.08
C VAL A 141 -10.47 -12.67 5.06
N ALA A 142 -11.80 -12.54 4.94
CA ALA A 142 -12.60 -13.28 3.98
C ALA A 142 -12.76 -12.55 2.63
N THR A 143 -12.10 -11.42 2.39
CA THR A 143 -12.18 -10.73 1.10
C THR A 143 -11.55 -11.54 -0.03
N LEU A 144 -11.96 -11.25 -1.26
CA LEU A 144 -11.42 -11.80 -2.50
C LEU A 144 -10.76 -10.66 -3.29
N ALA A 145 -9.70 -10.97 -4.01
CA ALA A 145 -9.08 -10.01 -4.92
C ALA A 145 -10.02 -9.77 -6.11
N LEU A 146 -10.40 -8.53 -6.37
CA LEU A 146 -11.18 -8.20 -7.57
C LEU A 146 -10.30 -8.50 -8.80
N PRO A 147 -10.75 -9.34 -9.76
CA PRO A 147 -9.91 -9.78 -10.87
C PRO A 147 -9.84 -8.69 -11.93
N LEU A 148 -9.10 -7.63 -11.64
CA LEU A 148 -8.87 -6.50 -12.53
C LEU A 148 -7.67 -6.76 -13.46
N GLU A 149 -7.69 -6.16 -14.65
CA GLU A 149 -6.50 -6.00 -15.48
C GLU A 149 -5.42 -5.26 -14.68
N ASN A 150 -4.18 -5.75 -14.75
CA ASN A 150 -3.08 -5.13 -14.04
C ASN A 150 -2.71 -3.81 -14.71
N ARG A 151 -3.12 -2.70 -14.12
CA ARG A 151 -2.73 -1.35 -14.51
C ARG A 151 -2.25 -0.60 -13.27
N PHE A 152 -0.99 -0.17 -13.30
CA PHE A 152 -0.47 0.70 -12.25
C PHE A 152 -1.15 2.08 -12.34
N ILE A 153 -1.88 2.45 -11.28
CA ILE A 153 -2.50 3.76 -11.11
C ILE A 153 -1.64 4.54 -10.11
N ASP A 154 -1.05 5.64 -10.57
CA ASP A 154 -0.23 6.49 -9.71
C ASP A 154 -1.12 7.18 -8.66
N PRO A 155 -0.83 7.04 -7.35
CA PRO A 155 -1.61 7.69 -6.31
C PRO A 155 -1.50 9.22 -6.32
N ILE A 156 -0.47 9.81 -6.92
CA ILE A 156 -0.32 11.27 -6.99
C ILE A 156 -1.42 11.85 -7.88
N ALA A 157 -2.39 12.51 -7.26
CA ALA A 157 -3.54 13.06 -7.97
C ALA A 157 -3.18 14.38 -8.66
N THR A 158 -3.50 14.47 -9.96
CA THR A 158 -3.39 15.68 -10.78
C THR A 158 -4.71 16.44 -10.92
N ASP A 159 -5.83 15.79 -10.57
CA ASP A 159 -7.18 16.33 -10.54
C ASP A 159 -7.71 16.28 -9.09
N ASN A 160 -8.63 17.18 -8.73
CA ASN A 160 -9.34 17.14 -7.46
C ASN A 160 -10.36 15.98 -7.40
N ARG A 161 -10.80 15.43 -8.53
CA ARG A 161 -11.72 14.30 -8.63
C ARG A 161 -11.20 13.26 -9.63
N PRO A 162 -10.06 12.63 -9.34
CA PRO A 162 -9.45 11.69 -10.27
C PRO A 162 -10.43 10.56 -10.58
N GLN A 163 -10.58 10.24 -11.87
CA GLN A 163 -11.44 9.15 -12.31
C GLN A 163 -10.74 7.81 -12.10
N LEU A 164 -11.44 6.85 -11.51
CA LEU A 164 -10.96 5.49 -11.32
C LEU A 164 -11.56 4.57 -12.38
N HIS A 165 -10.73 4.19 -13.36
CA HIS A 165 -11.09 3.25 -14.42
C HIS A 165 -10.78 1.83 -13.95
N LEU A 166 -11.79 0.95 -13.95
CA LEU A 166 -11.66 -0.45 -13.55
C LEU A 166 -12.13 -1.35 -14.68
N LYS A 167 -11.30 -2.32 -15.05
CA LYS A 167 -11.60 -3.31 -16.07
C LYS A 167 -11.26 -4.71 -15.57
N LEU A 168 -12.18 -5.65 -15.71
CA LEU A 168 -11.98 -7.04 -15.32
C LEU A 168 -11.09 -7.80 -16.31
N VAL A 169 -10.32 -8.77 -15.82
CA VAL A 169 -9.52 -9.70 -16.64
C VAL A 169 -10.22 -11.05 -16.77
N ASN A 170 -10.44 -11.50 -18.02
CA ASN A 170 -10.84 -12.86 -18.42
C ASN A 170 -11.71 -13.60 -17.39
N THR A 171 -12.92 -13.10 -17.15
CA THR A 171 -13.82 -13.62 -16.12
C THR A 171 -15.28 -13.51 -16.55
N ASP A 172 -16.10 -14.47 -16.12
CA ASP A 172 -17.56 -14.43 -16.28
C ASP A 172 -18.23 -13.46 -15.28
N GLN A 173 -17.44 -12.82 -14.40
CA GLN A 173 -17.94 -11.82 -13.47
C GLN A 173 -18.32 -10.53 -14.20
N SER A 174 -19.37 -9.87 -13.73
CA SER A 174 -19.78 -8.55 -14.21
C SER A 174 -19.65 -7.49 -13.12
N LEU A 175 -19.27 -6.28 -13.53
CA LEU A 175 -19.22 -5.09 -12.69
C LEU A 175 -20.59 -4.41 -12.47
N ALA A 176 -21.68 -4.95 -13.01
CA ALA A 176 -23.02 -4.34 -12.93
C ALA A 176 -23.51 -4.01 -11.50
N ARG A 177 -22.97 -4.68 -10.48
CA ARG A 177 -23.30 -4.44 -9.06
C ARG A 177 -22.11 -3.93 -8.25
N LEU A 178 -21.08 -3.41 -8.91
CA LEU A 178 -19.94 -2.80 -8.23
C LEU A 178 -20.43 -1.55 -7.50
N ALA A 179 -20.05 -1.41 -6.23
CA ALA A 179 -20.23 -0.19 -5.47
C ALA A 179 -18.85 0.38 -5.11
N CYS A 180 -18.61 1.65 -5.46
CA CYS A 180 -17.43 2.37 -5.01
C CYS A 180 -17.80 3.56 -4.11
N TYR A 181 -16.91 3.87 -3.19
CA TYR A 181 -17.07 4.92 -2.18
C TYR A 181 -15.81 5.79 -2.14
N GLY A 182 -15.98 7.10 -2.12
CA GLY A 182 -14.91 8.09 -2.01
C GLY A 182 -15.36 9.31 -1.20
N PRO A 183 -14.66 10.45 -1.30
CA PRO A 183 -15.11 11.69 -0.67
C PRO A 183 -16.52 12.08 -1.11
N GLY A 184 -17.39 12.30 -0.13
CA GLY A 184 -18.81 12.57 -0.36
C GLY A 184 -19.72 11.33 -0.40
N GLY A 185 -19.20 10.12 -0.19
CA GLY A 185 -20.00 8.89 -0.09
C GLY A 185 -19.90 8.00 -1.35
N PRO A 186 -20.98 7.33 -1.77
CA PRO A 186 -21.00 6.54 -3.01
C PRO A 186 -20.57 7.38 -4.21
N THR A 187 -19.65 6.86 -5.02
CA THR A 187 -19.18 7.53 -6.24
C THR A 187 -20.23 7.43 -7.36
N HIS A 188 -20.18 8.33 -8.34
CA HIS A 188 -20.89 8.14 -9.60
C HIS A 188 -20.18 7.04 -10.41
N ILE A 189 -20.91 5.96 -10.75
CA ILE A 189 -20.39 4.85 -11.57
C ILE A 189 -20.97 4.97 -12.97
N GLU A 190 -20.08 5.18 -13.94
CA GLU A 190 -20.41 5.05 -15.36
C GLU A 190 -20.02 3.64 -15.82
N HIS A 191 -20.99 2.90 -16.34
CA HIS A 191 -20.75 1.58 -16.93
C HIS A 191 -20.45 1.71 -18.41
N LEU A 192 -19.20 1.50 -18.81
CA LEU A 192 -18.82 1.49 -20.22
C LEU A 192 -19.30 0.20 -20.90
N ASN A 193 -19.22 -0.92 -20.17
CA ASN A 193 -19.80 -2.22 -20.52
C ASN A 193 -19.92 -3.12 -19.28
N ALA A 194 -20.23 -4.40 -19.45
CA ALA A 194 -20.40 -5.34 -18.35
C ALA A 194 -19.12 -5.62 -17.53
N HIS A 195 -17.94 -5.34 -18.08
CA HIS A 195 -16.61 -5.65 -17.51
C HIS A 195 -15.77 -4.40 -17.22
N GLU A 196 -16.27 -3.21 -17.56
CA GLU A 196 -15.51 -1.96 -17.43
C GLU A 196 -16.39 -0.83 -16.91
N VAL A 197 -15.87 -0.11 -15.91
CA VAL A 197 -16.55 1.03 -15.30
C VAL A 197 -15.57 2.17 -15.03
N VAL A 198 -16.12 3.38 -14.90
CA VAL A 198 -15.43 4.57 -14.41
C VAL A 198 -16.12 5.06 -13.15
N ALA A 199 -15.38 5.15 -12.05
CA ALA A 199 -15.87 5.68 -10.78
C ALA A 199 -15.34 7.10 -10.55
N THR A 200 -16.23 8.05 -10.30
CA THR A 200 -15.90 9.46 -10.04
C THR A 200 -16.45 9.89 -8.67
N PRO A 201 -15.64 10.52 -7.79
CA PRO A 201 -16.11 10.92 -6.46
C PRO A 201 -17.13 12.07 -6.54
N VAL A 202 -18.01 12.15 -5.55
CA VAL A 202 -19.02 13.22 -5.47
C VAL A 202 -18.40 14.55 -5.05
N LYS A 203 -17.40 14.51 -4.16
CA LYS A 203 -16.65 15.68 -3.70
C LYS A 203 -15.19 15.57 -4.11
N ASP A 204 -14.55 16.72 -4.16
CA ASP A 204 -13.11 16.85 -4.32
C ASP A 204 -12.39 16.04 -3.23
N ILE A 205 -11.30 15.37 -3.60
CA ILE A 205 -10.37 14.82 -2.62
C ILE A 205 -9.70 16.00 -1.88
N PRO A 206 -9.60 15.93 -0.54
CA PRO A 206 -8.88 16.96 0.22
C PRO A 206 -7.39 16.91 -0.12
N ILE A 207 -6.68 17.97 0.26
CA ILE A 207 -5.22 17.92 0.39
C ILE A 207 -4.88 16.80 1.37
N GLY A 208 -3.85 16.01 1.07
CA GLY A 208 -3.50 14.83 1.86
C GLY A 208 -3.90 13.52 1.21
N ARG A 209 -4.02 12.50 2.05
CA ARG A 209 -4.40 11.14 1.68
C ARG A 209 -5.92 11.02 1.54
N SER A 210 -6.33 10.39 0.47
CA SER A 210 -7.70 9.95 0.19
C SER A 210 -7.67 8.54 -0.39
N ARG A 211 -8.83 7.93 -0.58
CA ARG A 211 -8.96 6.62 -1.20
C ARG A 211 -10.34 6.40 -1.77
N TYR A 212 -10.42 5.61 -2.81
CA TYR A 212 -11.67 4.99 -3.25
C TYR A 212 -11.67 3.53 -2.86
N ASN A 213 -12.79 3.06 -2.32
CA ASN A 213 -12.99 1.65 -1.99
C ASN A 213 -14.11 1.11 -2.87
N CYS A 214 -13.81 0.10 -3.66
CA CYS A 214 -14.73 -0.57 -4.55
C CYS A 214 -14.97 -2.00 -4.08
N THR A 215 -16.23 -2.40 -3.97
CA THR A 215 -16.63 -3.73 -3.51
C THR A 215 -17.68 -4.35 -4.43
N LEU A 216 -17.58 -5.66 -4.62
CA LEU A 216 -18.54 -6.45 -5.37
C LEU A 216 -18.89 -7.71 -4.58
N ARG A 217 -20.18 -7.93 -4.34
CA ARG A 217 -20.66 -9.12 -3.63
C ARG A 217 -20.40 -10.37 -4.48
N HIS A 218 -19.66 -11.34 -3.94
CA HIS A 218 -19.48 -12.66 -4.54
C HIS A 218 -20.66 -13.59 -4.18
N GLN A 219 -20.94 -14.57 -5.04
CA GLN A 219 -22.06 -15.52 -4.86
C GLN A 219 -21.96 -16.32 -3.55
N SER A 220 -20.74 -16.59 -3.07
CA SER A 220 -20.52 -17.26 -1.77
C SER A 220 -20.82 -16.39 -0.55
N GLY A 221 -21.32 -15.16 -0.73
CA GLY A 221 -21.56 -14.19 0.32
C GLY A 221 -20.33 -13.34 0.73
N ARG A 222 -19.13 -13.68 0.22
CA ARG A 222 -17.89 -12.91 0.39
C ARG A 222 -17.92 -11.61 -0.44
N TYR A 223 -16.91 -10.76 -0.29
CA TYR A 223 -16.74 -9.55 -1.09
C TYR A 223 -15.43 -9.58 -1.87
N TYR A 224 -15.50 -9.29 -3.15
CA TYR A 224 -14.34 -8.75 -3.86
C TYR A 224 -14.08 -7.33 -3.34
N TRP A 225 -12.82 -7.00 -3.11
CA TRP A 225 -12.40 -5.70 -2.58
C TRP A 225 -11.22 -5.16 -3.36
N PHE A 226 -11.33 -3.90 -3.79
CA PHE A 226 -10.24 -3.13 -4.37
C PHE A 226 -10.25 -1.72 -3.78
N SER A 227 -9.08 -1.20 -3.42
CA SER A 227 -8.93 0.18 -2.99
C SER A 227 -7.85 0.88 -3.80
N GLN A 228 -8.15 2.07 -4.29
CA GLN A 228 -7.17 2.96 -4.92
C GLN A 228 -6.85 4.12 -3.96
N PRO A 229 -5.60 4.27 -3.50
CA PRO A 229 -5.17 5.45 -2.77
C PRO A 229 -5.02 6.66 -3.71
N TRP A 230 -5.25 7.84 -3.17
CA TRP A 230 -5.00 9.12 -3.83
C TRP A 230 -4.28 10.04 -2.86
N ILE A 231 -3.32 10.82 -3.35
CA ILE A 231 -2.52 11.75 -2.57
C ILE A 231 -2.53 13.08 -3.32
N ARG A 232 -3.06 14.11 -2.67
CA ARG A 232 -3.12 15.46 -3.22
C ARG A 232 -2.14 16.37 -2.46
N LYS A 233 -1.20 16.96 -3.19
CA LYS A 233 -0.27 17.97 -2.70
C LYS A 233 -0.98 19.31 -2.51
N ASN A 234 -0.33 20.25 -1.81
CA ASN A 234 -0.77 21.64 -1.75
C ASN A 234 -0.85 22.24 -3.17
N PRO A 235 -1.68 23.29 -3.39
CA PRO A 235 -1.79 23.94 -4.69
C PRO A 235 -0.46 24.48 -5.26
N ASP A 236 0.51 24.79 -4.40
CA ASP A 236 1.86 25.23 -4.78
C ASP A 236 2.81 24.07 -5.11
N GLY A 237 2.34 22.82 -5.07
CA GLY A 237 3.12 21.60 -5.31
C GLY A 237 3.91 21.08 -4.10
N SER A 238 3.84 21.76 -2.96
CA SER A 238 4.48 21.31 -1.73
C SER A 238 3.73 20.15 -1.05
N TRP A 239 4.44 19.41 -0.20
CA TRP A 239 3.84 18.36 0.62
C TRP A 239 3.10 18.97 1.81
N TYR A 240 1.93 18.41 2.12
CA TYR A 240 1.17 18.78 3.32
C TYR A 240 1.89 18.32 4.59
N GLU A 241 1.69 19.05 5.69
CA GLU A 241 2.17 18.62 7.01
C GLU A 241 1.38 17.40 7.48
N GLU A 242 2.07 16.43 8.09
CA GLU A 242 1.39 15.34 8.79
C GLU A 242 1.12 15.73 10.24
N PRO A 243 0.00 15.29 10.83
CA PRO A 243 -0.28 15.47 12.26
C PRO A 243 0.71 14.73 13.17
#